data_AF-A0A9P7AYY0-F1
#
_entry.id   AF-A0A9P7AYY0-F1
#
_cell.length_a   1.000
_cell.length_b   1.000
_cell.length_c   1.000
_cell.angle_alpha   90.00
_cell.angle_beta   90.00
_cell.angle_gamma   90.00
#
_symmetry.space_group_name_H-M   'P 1'
#
loop_
_entity.id
_entity.type
_entity.pdbx_description
1 polymer ?
#
loop_
_entity_poly.entity_id
_entity_poly.type
_entity_poly.pdbx_seq_one_letter_code
_entity_poly.pdbx_strand_id
1 'polypeptide(L)'
;MNISYPPIYINDIPPGLERMGSEVIKATAFLLIPTELLYFSIYFHTKGRYKLYETLTFLSLGAFWLSPVLAPILSSPARCLQNFAIAIGTMKVLDIWARRHNLPTYTAGKKPADWLFAFVVMTELRYESFTPNHVRVPREQENFNERVQLAVHVGIFAVLQSLPQVFPIVLAFEVQLAIYIIWTSIQLLVRYKTSPALFGPLYLADSLTGFW
;
A
#
# COMPACT_ATOMS: atom_id res chain seq x y z
N MET A 1 -1.41 37.53 -42.98
CA MET A 1 -2.24 36.34 -42.67
C MET A 1 -2.10 36.08 -41.18
N ASN A 2 -3.14 36.38 -40.39
CA ASN A 2 -3.10 36.24 -38.94
C ASN A 2 -3.45 34.78 -38.61
N ILE A 3 -2.46 33.96 -38.24
CA ILE A 3 -2.67 32.55 -37.93
C ILE A 3 -3.14 32.47 -36.48
N SER A 4 -4.44 32.60 -36.27
CA SER A 4 -5.09 32.27 -35.01
C SER A 4 -5.17 30.75 -34.89
N TYR A 5 -4.31 30.16 -34.05
CA TYR A 5 -4.46 28.77 -33.65
C TYR A 5 -5.76 28.65 -32.83
N PRO A 6 -6.65 27.69 -33.13
CA PRO A 6 -7.78 27.41 -32.25
C PRO A 6 -7.22 26.98 -30.87
N PRO A 7 -7.85 27.38 -29.76
CA PRO A 7 -7.43 26.91 -28.44
C PRO A 7 -7.54 25.39 -28.41
N ILE A 8 -6.46 24.72 -28.01
CA ILE A 8 -6.45 23.28 -27.73
C ILE A 8 -7.37 23.07 -26.52
N TYR A 9 -8.57 22.56 -26.76
CA TYR A 9 -9.49 22.17 -25.69
C TYR A 9 -8.96 20.89 -25.03
N ILE A 10 -8.46 20.99 -23.80
CA ILE A 10 -8.05 19.86 -22.94
C ILE A 10 -9.32 19.17 -22.35
N ASN A 11 -10.43 19.12 -23.08
CA ASN A 11 -11.74 18.73 -22.52
C ASN A 11 -12.27 17.36 -22.95
N ASP A 12 -11.60 16.64 -23.85
CA ASP A 12 -12.07 15.30 -24.26
C ASP A 12 -11.42 14.20 -23.39
N ILE A 13 -11.59 14.29 -22.08
CA ILE A 13 -11.31 13.16 -21.19
C ILE A 13 -12.40 12.11 -21.45
N PRO A 14 -12.06 10.84 -21.72
CA PRO A 14 -13.06 9.80 -21.90
C PRO A 14 -14.00 9.75 -20.68
N PRO A 15 -15.32 9.65 -20.86
CA PRO A 15 -16.28 9.70 -19.75
C PRO A 15 -16.06 8.57 -18.72
N GLY A 16 -15.46 7.45 -19.16
CA GLY A 16 -15.03 6.36 -18.26
C GLY A 16 -13.88 6.75 -17.33
N LEU A 17 -12.94 7.58 -17.79
CA LEU A 17 -11.79 8.05 -17.02
C LEU A 17 -12.21 9.10 -15.99
N GLU A 18 -13.09 10.02 -16.37
CA GLU A 18 -13.66 11.02 -15.46
C GLU A 18 -14.49 10.36 -14.34
N ARG A 19 -15.34 9.39 -14.70
CA ARG A 19 -16.11 8.61 -13.74
C ARG A 19 -15.22 7.77 -12.83
N MET A 20 -14.17 7.14 -13.37
CA MET A 20 -13.23 6.40 -12.55
C MET A 20 -12.52 7.33 -11.55
N GLY A 21 -12.07 8.51 -11.98
CA GLY A 21 -11.40 9.47 -11.11
C GLY A 21 -12.29 9.93 -9.95
N SER A 22 -13.52 10.35 -10.24
CA SER A 22 -14.48 10.77 -9.21
C SER A 22 -14.82 9.63 -8.23
N GLU A 23 -14.97 8.40 -8.74
CA GLU A 23 -15.25 7.24 -7.89
C GLU A 23 -14.04 6.80 -7.05
N VAL A 24 -12.81 6.94 -7.55
CA VAL A 24 -11.58 6.70 -6.77
C VAL A 24 -11.45 7.73 -5.65
N ILE A 25 -11.75 9.01 -5.91
CA ILE A 25 -11.75 10.07 -4.88
C ILE A 25 -12.77 9.72 -3.80
N LYS A 26 -14.00 9.35 -4.19
CA LYS A 26 -15.04 8.90 -3.27
C LYS A 26 -14.58 7.70 -2.43
N ALA A 27 -14.01 6.67 -3.07
CA ALA A 27 -13.49 5.49 -2.40
C ALA A 27 -12.45 5.86 -1.33
N THR A 28 -11.49 6.70 -1.73
CA THR A 28 -10.39 7.14 -0.88
C THR A 28 -10.92 7.92 0.32
N ALA A 29 -11.82 8.87 0.11
CA ALA A 29 -12.42 9.65 1.19
C ALA A 29 -13.13 8.78 2.23
N PHE A 30 -13.85 7.74 1.79
CA PHE A 30 -14.52 6.81 2.71
C PHE A 30 -13.56 5.85 3.41
N LEU A 31 -12.42 5.51 2.79
CA LEU A 31 -11.39 4.67 3.39
C LEU A 31 -10.47 5.44 4.36
N LEU A 32 -10.43 6.77 4.29
CA LEU A 32 -9.73 7.58 5.30
C LEU A 32 -10.34 7.40 6.69
N ILE A 33 -11.67 7.30 6.80
CA ILE A 33 -12.37 7.14 8.08
C ILE A 33 -11.87 5.90 8.87
N PRO A 34 -11.94 4.65 8.34
CA PRO A 34 -11.43 3.50 9.06
C PRO A 34 -9.91 3.56 9.28
N THR A 35 -9.16 4.22 8.39
CA THR A 35 -7.71 4.39 8.52
C THR A 35 -7.36 5.33 9.69
N GLU A 36 -8.07 6.44 9.85
CA GLU A 36 -7.90 7.36 10.98
C GLU A 36 -8.29 6.69 12.31
N LEU A 37 -9.38 5.93 12.32
CA LEU A 37 -9.77 5.14 13.50
C LEU A 37 -8.68 4.15 13.89
N LEU A 38 -8.07 3.48 12.92
CA LEU A 38 -6.93 2.57 13.16
C LEU A 38 -5.71 3.34 13.70
N TYR A 39 -5.36 4.47 13.09
CA TYR A 39 -4.27 5.32 13.54
C TYR A 39 -4.44 5.73 15.01
N PHE A 40 -5.62 6.26 15.37
CA PHE A 40 -5.91 6.67 16.73
C PHE A 40 -5.96 5.48 17.69
N SER A 41 -6.44 4.32 17.23
CA SER A 41 -6.39 3.09 18.02
C SER A 41 -4.96 2.76 18.45
N ILE A 42 -4.02 2.71 17.50
CA ILE A 42 -2.60 2.44 17.77
C ILE A 42 -2.01 3.52 18.69
N TYR A 43 -2.32 4.78 18.41
CA TYR A 43 -1.85 5.89 19.25
C TYR A 43 -2.32 5.75 20.71
N PHE A 44 -3.59 5.43 20.96
CA PHE A 44 -4.08 5.24 22.33
C PHE A 44 -3.54 3.99 23.00
N HIS A 45 -3.22 2.94 22.24
CA HIS A 45 -2.49 1.78 22.76
C HIS A 45 -1.12 2.19 23.29
N THR A 46 -0.36 2.99 22.52
CA THR A 46 0.98 3.45 22.93
C THR A 46 0.95 4.34 24.19
N LYS A 47 -0.21 4.97 24.47
CA LYS A 47 -0.47 5.76 25.69
C LYS A 47 -1.02 4.93 26.87
N GLY A 48 -1.15 3.62 26.71
CA GLY A 48 -1.69 2.72 27.75
C GLY A 48 -3.21 2.81 27.94
N ARG A 49 -3.95 3.44 27.02
CA ARG A 49 -5.42 3.56 27.09
C ARG A 49 -6.10 2.40 26.37
N TYR A 50 -5.96 1.18 26.91
CA TYR A 50 -6.38 -0.05 26.23
C TYR A 50 -7.88 -0.11 25.89
N LYS A 51 -8.78 0.38 26.75
CA LYS A 51 -10.22 0.41 26.44
C LYS A 51 -10.55 1.25 25.18
N LEU A 52 -9.86 2.37 24.99
CA LEU A 52 -10.05 3.20 23.78
C LEU A 52 -9.47 2.51 22.55
N TYR A 53 -8.30 1.88 22.70
CA TYR A 53 -7.71 1.05 21.65
C TYR A 53 -8.67 -0.05 21.18
N GLU A 54 -9.26 -0.82 22.11
CA GLU A 54 -10.17 -1.91 21.74
C GLU A 54 -11.38 -1.39 20.97
N THR A 55 -12.07 -0.38 21.51
CA THR A 55 -13.23 0.24 20.86
C THR A 55 -12.89 0.79 19.47
N LEU A 56 -11.80 1.54 19.33
CA LEU A 56 -11.40 2.11 18.04
C LEU A 56 -10.96 1.05 17.04
N THR A 57 -10.34 -0.05 17.49
CA THR A 57 -9.96 -1.18 16.64
C THR A 57 -11.20 -1.84 16.04
N PHE A 58 -12.21 -2.15 16.86
CA PHE A 58 -13.46 -2.75 16.37
C PHE A 58 -14.25 -1.78 15.48
N LEU A 59 -14.28 -0.49 15.81
CA LEU A 59 -14.89 0.53 14.95
C LEU A 59 -14.19 0.65 13.61
N SER A 60 -12.85 0.64 13.58
CA SER A 60 -12.06 0.64 12.34
C SER A 60 -12.37 -0.59 11.49
N LEU A 61 -12.39 -1.78 12.09
CA LEU A 61 -12.72 -3.03 11.39
C LEU A 61 -14.12 -2.99 10.78
N GLY A 62 -15.13 -2.58 11.57
CA GLY A 62 -16.50 -2.43 11.10
C GLY A 62 -16.62 -1.39 9.98
N ALA A 63 -15.92 -0.26 10.10
CA ALA A 63 -15.91 0.79 9.09
C ALA A 63 -15.25 0.34 7.76
N PHE A 64 -14.19 -0.47 7.81
CA PHE A 64 -13.63 -1.09 6.60
C PHE A 64 -14.66 -1.99 5.90
N TRP A 65 -15.36 -2.84 6.64
CA TRP A 65 -16.34 -3.78 6.07
C TRP A 65 -17.63 -3.11 5.58
N LEU A 66 -18.02 -1.99 6.20
CA LEU A 66 -19.18 -1.20 5.77
C LEU A 66 -18.87 -0.25 4.61
N SER A 67 -17.60 0.00 4.30
CA SER A 67 -17.18 0.93 3.23
C SER A 67 -17.84 0.65 1.87
N PRO A 68 -17.94 -0.61 1.37
CA PRO A 68 -18.59 -0.90 0.09
C PRO A 68 -20.10 -0.59 0.07
N VAL A 69 -20.74 -0.69 1.24
CA VAL A 69 -22.19 -0.45 1.40
C VAL A 69 -22.46 1.06 1.47
N LEU A 70 -21.64 1.80 2.21
CA LEU A 70 -21.80 3.24 2.39
C LEU A 70 -21.34 4.05 1.16
N ALA A 71 -20.33 3.55 0.45
CA ALA A 71 -19.80 4.17 -0.75
C ALA A 71 -19.76 3.15 -1.90
N PRO A 72 -20.91 2.84 -2.51
CA PRO A 72 -20.94 1.95 -3.67
C PRO A 72 -20.21 2.63 -4.84
N ILE A 73 -19.32 1.86 -5.46
CA ILE A 73 -18.51 2.22 -6.62
C ILE A 73 -19.01 1.43 -7.83
N LEU A 74 -19.23 2.09 -8.96
CA LEU A 74 -19.83 1.48 -10.14
C LEU A 74 -18.79 1.02 -11.16
N SER A 75 -17.66 1.74 -11.24
CA SER A 75 -16.48 1.42 -12.02
C SER A 75 -15.81 0.15 -11.48
N SER A 76 -15.64 -0.85 -12.34
CA SER A 76 -15.04 -2.13 -11.95
C SER A 76 -13.58 -1.97 -11.47
N PRO A 77 -12.70 -1.20 -12.15
CA PRO A 77 -11.35 -0.93 -11.64
C PRO A 77 -11.33 -0.25 -10.27
N ALA A 78 -12.14 0.80 -10.07
CA ALA A 78 -12.18 1.52 -8.81
C ALA A 78 -12.73 0.66 -7.66
N ARG A 79 -13.72 -0.20 -7.95
CA ARG A 79 -14.27 -1.17 -6.99
C ARG A 79 -13.23 -2.23 -6.61
N CYS A 80 -12.46 -2.72 -7.57
CA CYS A 80 -11.36 -3.65 -7.31
C CYS A 80 -10.32 -3.02 -6.37
N LEU A 81 -9.92 -1.76 -6.64
CA LEU A 81 -8.98 -1.03 -5.79
C LEU A 81 -9.54 -0.80 -4.38
N GLN A 82 -10.82 -0.45 -4.24
CA GLN A 82 -11.48 -0.30 -2.94
C GLN A 82 -11.47 -1.63 -2.17
N ASN A 83 -11.90 -2.73 -2.80
CA ASN A 83 -11.92 -4.05 -2.16
C ASN A 83 -10.52 -4.49 -1.72
N PHE A 84 -9.50 -4.21 -2.54
CA PHE A 84 -8.12 -4.51 -2.20
C PHE A 84 -7.65 -3.69 -0.99
N ALA A 85 -7.95 -2.38 -0.96
CA ALA A 85 -7.65 -1.53 0.19
C ALA A 85 -8.37 -1.99 1.47
N ILE A 86 -9.63 -2.43 1.38
CA ILE A 86 -10.38 -3.00 2.50
C ILE A 86 -9.73 -4.28 3.00
N ALA A 87 -9.29 -5.17 2.11
CA ALA A 87 -8.62 -6.39 2.48
C ALA A 87 -7.29 -6.10 3.22
N ILE A 88 -6.48 -5.17 2.70
CA ILE A 88 -5.24 -4.72 3.35
C ILE A 88 -5.53 -4.14 4.73
N GLY A 89 -6.47 -3.19 4.81
CA GLY A 89 -6.88 -2.56 6.07
C GLY A 89 -7.36 -3.58 7.09
N THR A 90 -8.21 -4.52 6.67
CA THR A 90 -8.70 -5.62 7.51
C THR A 90 -7.55 -6.48 8.03
N MET A 91 -6.65 -6.94 7.15
CA MET A 91 -5.50 -7.74 7.56
C MET A 91 -4.61 -6.98 8.55
N LYS A 92 -4.40 -5.68 8.33
CA LYS A 92 -3.59 -4.83 9.21
C LYS A 92 -4.23 -4.67 10.60
N VAL A 93 -5.53 -4.40 10.65
CA VAL A 93 -6.29 -4.31 11.91
C VAL A 93 -6.20 -5.63 12.69
N LEU A 94 -6.45 -6.76 12.02
CA LEU A 94 -6.42 -8.09 12.64
C LEU A 94 -5.03 -8.48 13.14
N ASP A 95 -3.98 -8.19 12.38
CA ASP A 95 -2.62 -8.48 12.81
C ASP A 95 -2.22 -7.64 14.04
N ILE A 96 -2.55 -6.34 14.06
CA ILE A 96 -2.32 -5.48 15.23
C ILE A 96 -3.10 -6.00 16.44
N TRP A 97 -4.34 -6.44 16.25
CA TRP A 97 -5.17 -7.01 17.31
C TRP A 97 -4.60 -8.32 17.86
N ALA A 98 -4.14 -9.22 16.99
CA ALA A 98 -3.50 -10.47 17.39
C ALA A 98 -2.25 -10.21 18.23
N ARG A 99 -1.50 -9.15 17.90
CA ARG A 99 -0.24 -8.77 18.56
C ARG A 99 -0.40 -7.71 19.66
N ARG A 100 -1.62 -7.41 20.11
CA ARG A 100 -1.91 -6.31 21.07
C ARG A 100 -1.08 -6.34 22.36
N HIS A 101 -0.59 -7.51 22.78
CA HIS A 101 0.26 -7.64 23.96
C HIS A 101 1.77 -7.53 23.66
N ASN A 102 2.17 -7.68 22.39
CA ASN A 102 3.56 -7.69 21.92
C ASN A 102 3.67 -6.86 20.63
N LEU A 103 3.34 -5.56 20.70
CA LEU A 103 3.49 -4.69 19.55
C LEU A 103 4.98 -4.55 19.18
N PRO A 104 5.29 -4.41 17.88
CA PRO A 104 6.65 -4.18 17.41
C PRO A 104 7.31 -3.01 18.14
N THR A 105 8.53 -3.18 18.63
CA THR A 105 9.30 -2.11 19.27
C THR A 105 10.26 -1.48 18.26
N TYR A 106 10.46 -0.17 18.35
CA TYR A 106 11.41 0.53 17.49
C TYR A 106 12.85 0.14 17.88
N THR A 107 13.57 -0.55 17.00
CA THR A 107 14.92 -1.08 17.25
C THR A 107 16.05 -0.25 16.63
N ALA A 108 15.74 0.68 15.71
CA ALA A 108 16.72 1.50 15.01
C ALA A 108 17.20 2.75 15.80
N GLY A 109 17.26 2.65 17.13
CA GLY A 109 17.75 3.71 18.03
C GLY A 109 16.67 4.30 18.94
N LYS A 110 16.69 5.63 19.14
CA LYS A 110 15.74 6.31 20.03
C LYS A 110 14.32 6.20 19.48
N LYS A 111 13.38 5.71 20.31
CA LYS A 111 11.96 5.61 19.97
C LYS A 111 11.44 6.98 19.47
N PRO A 112 10.78 7.04 18.29
CA PRO A 112 10.15 8.27 17.81
C PRO A 112 8.98 8.68 18.73
N ALA A 113 8.49 9.91 18.54
CA ALA A 113 7.30 10.39 19.24
C ALA A 113 6.10 9.46 18.98
N ASP A 114 5.21 9.30 19.97
CA ASP A 114 4.14 8.30 19.91
C ASP A 114 3.21 8.45 18.69
N TRP A 115 2.95 9.67 18.23
CA TRP A 115 2.17 9.93 17.00
C TRP A 115 2.88 9.39 15.75
N LEU A 116 4.19 9.61 15.65
CA LEU A 116 5.01 9.15 14.53
C LEU A 116 5.15 7.63 14.60
N PHE A 117 5.35 7.09 15.81
CA PHE A 117 5.38 5.66 16.02
C PHE A 117 4.06 4.99 15.58
N ALA A 118 2.91 5.54 15.97
CA ALA A 118 1.60 5.02 15.56
C ALA A 118 1.40 5.08 14.04
N PHE A 119 1.79 6.19 13.41
CA PHE A 119 1.77 6.33 11.96
C PHE A 119 2.62 5.25 11.29
N VAL A 120 3.83 5.03 11.80
CA VAL A 120 4.73 4.05 11.20
C VAL A 120 4.26 2.61 11.45
N VAL A 121 3.75 2.27 12.63
CA VAL A 121 3.16 0.94 12.87
C VAL A 121 1.98 0.69 11.92
N MET A 122 1.20 1.73 11.59
CA MET A 122 0.11 1.64 10.63
C MET A 122 0.59 1.44 9.19
N THR A 123 1.66 2.13 8.76
CA THR A 123 2.14 2.09 7.37
C THR A 123 3.16 0.99 7.08
N GLU A 124 3.82 0.45 8.10
CA GLU A 124 4.85 -0.57 7.91
C GLU A 124 4.22 -1.91 7.53
N LEU A 125 4.57 -2.41 6.34
CA LEU A 125 4.03 -3.65 5.77
C LEU A 125 4.83 -4.90 6.15
N ARG A 126 6.08 -4.73 6.59
CA ARG A 126 6.97 -5.81 7.02
C ARG A 126 7.29 -5.69 8.51
N TYR A 127 6.98 -6.72 9.28
CA TYR A 127 7.34 -6.75 10.71
C TYR A 127 8.83 -7.05 10.97
N GLU A 128 9.56 -7.53 9.95
CA GLU A 128 11.03 -7.67 9.95
C GLU A 128 11.76 -6.34 10.22
N SER A 129 11.08 -5.21 10.04
CA SER A 129 11.55 -3.86 10.36
C SER A 129 11.70 -3.61 11.86
N PHE A 130 11.06 -4.44 12.69
CA PHE A 130 10.98 -4.28 14.15
C PHE A 130 11.61 -5.42 14.95
N THR A 131 12.11 -6.46 14.28
CA THR A 131 12.88 -7.55 14.87
C THR A 131 14.10 -7.79 13.99
N PRO A 132 15.33 -7.92 14.53
CA PRO A 132 16.49 -8.19 13.69
C PRO A 132 16.31 -9.53 13.00
N ASN A 133 16.02 -9.50 11.69
CA ASN A 133 15.90 -10.71 10.89
C ASN A 133 17.30 -11.36 10.77
N HIS A 134 17.42 -12.63 11.12
CA HIS A 134 18.67 -13.39 11.04
C HIS A 134 19.01 -13.80 9.60
N VAL A 135 18.03 -13.73 8.70
CA VAL A 135 18.23 -13.85 7.25
C VAL A 135 18.73 -12.51 6.71
N ARG A 136 19.88 -12.05 7.22
CA ARG A 136 20.63 -10.97 6.57
C ARG A 136 21.35 -11.59 5.40
N VAL A 137 20.99 -11.12 4.21
CA VAL A 137 21.81 -11.30 3.01
C VAL A 137 23.21 -10.81 3.35
N PRO A 138 24.27 -11.60 3.06
CA PRO A 138 25.64 -11.12 3.19
C PRO A 138 25.79 -9.78 2.48
N ARG A 139 26.46 -8.80 3.10
CA ARG A 139 26.70 -7.45 2.53
C ARG A 139 27.27 -7.48 1.10
N GLU A 140 27.89 -8.58 0.72
CA GLU A 140 28.52 -8.82 -0.58
C GLU A 140 27.52 -9.15 -1.70
N GLN A 141 26.28 -9.54 -1.37
CA GLN A 141 25.18 -9.83 -2.31
C GLN A 141 24.14 -8.70 -2.37
N GLU A 142 24.38 -7.58 -1.70
CA GLU A 142 23.47 -6.44 -1.53
C GLU A 142 23.43 -5.49 -2.76
N ASN A 143 23.52 -6.05 -3.98
CA ASN A 143 23.45 -5.26 -5.23
C ASN A 143 22.01 -4.86 -5.62
N PHE A 144 21.02 -5.17 -4.78
CA PHE A 144 19.62 -4.84 -5.05
C PHE A 144 19.35 -3.35 -4.83
N ASN A 145 19.26 -2.60 -5.92
CA ASN A 145 18.81 -1.21 -5.90
C ASN A 145 17.30 -1.13 -6.21
N GLU A 146 16.50 -0.97 -5.16
CA GLU A 146 15.04 -0.94 -5.22
C GLU A 146 14.49 0.15 -6.15
N ARG A 147 15.15 1.32 -6.24
CA ARG A 147 14.74 2.42 -7.13
C ARG A 147 14.97 2.09 -8.58
N VAL A 148 16.12 1.47 -8.89
CA VAL A 148 16.44 1.01 -10.24
C VAL A 148 15.47 -0.08 -10.65
N GLN A 149 15.19 -1.04 -9.77
CA GLN A 149 14.22 -2.10 -10.03
C GLN A 149 12.82 -1.53 -10.26
N LEU A 150 12.37 -0.57 -9.45
CA LEU A 150 11.11 0.13 -9.67
C LEU A 150 11.08 0.79 -11.06
N ALA A 151 12.14 1.49 -11.46
CA ALA A 151 12.21 2.12 -12.78
C ALA A 151 12.14 1.10 -13.92
N VAL A 152 12.81 -0.05 -13.79
CA VAL A 152 12.74 -1.15 -14.76
C VAL A 152 11.32 -1.71 -14.85
N HIS A 153 10.64 -1.95 -13.73
CA HIS A 153 9.27 -2.47 -13.71
C HIS A 153 8.28 -1.48 -14.31
N VAL A 154 8.44 -0.18 -14.04
CA VAL A 154 7.66 0.89 -14.68
C VAL A 154 7.92 0.92 -16.18
N GLY A 155 9.16 0.76 -16.63
CA GLY A 155 9.51 0.68 -18.05
C GLY A 155 8.86 -0.51 -18.74
N ILE A 156 8.94 -1.71 -18.16
CA ILE A 156 8.28 -2.92 -18.68
C ILE A 156 6.77 -2.72 -18.72
N PHE A 157 6.17 -2.19 -17.65
CA PHE A 157 4.74 -1.89 -17.60
C PHE A 157 4.32 -0.95 -18.73
N ALA A 158 5.07 0.13 -18.98
CA ALA A 158 4.79 1.06 -20.07
C ALA A 158 4.88 0.40 -21.46
N VAL A 159 5.82 -0.53 -21.65
CA VAL A 159 5.90 -1.32 -22.90
C VAL A 159 4.70 -2.25 -23.04
N LEU A 160 4.28 -2.93 -21.96
CA LEU A 160 3.11 -3.81 -22.00
C LEU A 160 1.83 -3.03 -22.33
N GLN A 161 1.68 -1.79 -21.85
CA GLN A 161 0.55 -0.92 -22.21
C GLN A 161 0.43 -0.68 -23.72
N SER A 162 1.52 -0.81 -24.47
CA SER A 162 1.53 -0.69 -25.95
C SER A 162 1.15 -1.98 -26.68
N LEU A 163 1.06 -3.11 -25.98
CA LEU A 163 0.70 -4.41 -26.56
C LEU A 163 -0.83 -4.63 -26.58
N PRO A 164 -1.33 -5.56 -27.42
CA PRO A 164 -2.75 -5.87 -27.46
C PRO A 164 -3.25 -6.48 -26.14
N GLN A 165 -4.18 -5.77 -25.48
CA GLN A 165 -4.77 -6.15 -24.20
C GLN A 165 -5.75 -7.34 -24.27
N VAL A 166 -5.97 -7.87 -25.48
CA VAL A 166 -6.80 -9.07 -25.71
C VAL A 166 -6.11 -10.35 -25.22
N PHE A 167 -4.78 -10.34 -25.07
CA PHE A 167 -4.04 -11.51 -24.62
C PHE A 167 -4.06 -11.60 -23.09
N PRO A 168 -4.63 -12.68 -22.49
CA PRO A 168 -4.73 -12.81 -21.04
C PRO A 168 -3.37 -12.79 -20.33
N ILE A 169 -2.31 -13.25 -21.00
CA ILE A 169 -0.95 -13.24 -20.45
C ILE A 169 -0.41 -11.82 -20.26
N VAL A 170 -0.69 -10.91 -21.21
CA VAL A 170 -0.27 -9.50 -21.12
C VAL A 170 -0.97 -8.86 -19.92
N LEU A 171 -2.29 -9.04 -19.83
CA LEU A 171 -3.09 -8.53 -18.72
C LEU A 171 -2.61 -9.08 -17.36
N ALA A 172 -2.28 -10.36 -17.28
CA ALA A 172 -1.78 -10.97 -16.04
C ALA A 172 -0.45 -10.36 -15.58
N PHE A 173 0.51 -10.18 -16.51
CA PHE A 173 1.78 -9.53 -16.20
C PHE A 173 1.59 -8.06 -15.80
N GLU A 174 0.69 -7.34 -16.48
CA GLU A 174 0.36 -5.96 -16.11
C GLU A 174 -0.20 -5.85 -14.70
N VAL A 175 -1.11 -6.76 -14.30
CA VAL A 175 -1.65 -6.77 -12.94
C VAL A 175 -0.55 -7.02 -11.91
N GLN A 176 0.33 -7.99 -12.15
CA GLN A 176 1.46 -8.28 -11.26
C GLN A 176 2.43 -7.09 -11.15
N LEU A 177 2.75 -6.45 -12.28
CA LEU A 177 3.60 -5.26 -12.32
C LEU A 177 2.95 -4.06 -11.64
N ALA A 178 1.64 -3.85 -11.83
CA ALA A 178 0.91 -2.77 -11.16
C ALA A 178 0.94 -2.94 -9.64
N ILE A 179 0.74 -4.17 -9.14
CA ILE A 179 0.90 -4.51 -7.73
C ILE A 179 2.32 -4.15 -7.28
N TYR A 180 3.36 -4.65 -7.96
CA TYR A 180 4.75 -4.36 -7.61
C TYR A 180 5.05 -2.86 -7.55
N ILE A 181 4.65 -2.11 -8.58
CA ILE A 181 4.90 -0.68 -8.73
C ILE A 181 4.21 0.11 -7.61
N ILE A 182 2.92 -0.15 -7.38
CA ILE A 182 2.15 0.57 -6.35
C ILE A 182 2.76 0.32 -4.97
N TRP A 183 2.99 -0.94 -4.61
CA TRP A 183 3.51 -1.30 -3.29
C TRP A 183 4.94 -0.80 -3.06
N THR A 184 5.83 -0.95 -4.04
CA THR A 184 7.21 -0.44 -3.93
C THR A 184 7.24 1.08 -3.86
N SER A 185 6.38 1.76 -4.62
CA SER A 185 6.28 3.24 -4.58
C SER A 185 5.80 3.73 -3.21
N ILE A 186 4.73 3.14 -2.67
CA ILE A 186 4.24 3.46 -1.33
C ILE A 186 5.35 3.20 -0.31
N GLN A 187 5.99 2.03 -0.38
CA GLN A 187 7.01 1.63 0.58
C GLN A 187 8.22 2.58 0.56
N LEU A 188 8.71 3.00 -0.60
CA LEU A 188 9.80 3.96 -0.71
C LEU A 188 9.48 5.32 -0.06
N LEU A 189 8.19 5.67 0.05
CA LEU A 189 7.74 6.90 0.71
C LEU A 189 7.57 6.73 2.23
N VAL A 190 7.10 5.57 2.69
CA VAL A 190 6.62 5.41 4.09
C VAL A 190 7.47 4.50 4.98
N ARG A 191 8.40 3.71 4.41
CA ARG A 191 9.20 2.71 5.15
C ARG A 191 10.33 3.32 5.98
N TYR A 192 10.75 2.64 7.05
CA TYR A 192 12.03 2.92 7.69
C TYR A 192 13.22 2.77 6.72
N LYS A 193 14.21 3.68 6.87
CA LYS A 193 15.47 3.60 6.11
C LYS A 193 16.24 2.30 6.32
N THR A 194 16.06 1.65 7.47
CA THR A 194 16.77 0.41 7.86
C THR A 194 16.01 -0.85 7.49
N SER A 195 14.77 -0.74 6.99
CA SER A 195 13.99 -1.90 6.61
C SER A 195 14.42 -2.43 5.25
N PRO A 196 14.40 -3.76 5.06
CA PRO A 196 14.68 -4.37 3.78
C PRO A 196 13.60 -4.02 2.73
N ALA A 197 13.97 -4.14 1.46
CA ALA A 197 13.03 -4.03 0.35
C ALA A 197 11.84 -4.99 0.49
N LEU A 198 10.60 -4.54 0.18
CA LEU A 198 9.40 -5.39 0.32
C LEU A 198 9.51 -6.66 -0.51
N PHE A 199 9.97 -6.49 -1.74
CA PHE A 199 10.13 -7.54 -2.71
C PHE A 199 11.59 -7.99 -2.86
N GLY A 200 12.52 -7.47 -2.05
CA GLY A 200 13.93 -7.87 -2.09
C GLY A 200 14.11 -9.40 -2.03
N PRO A 201 13.42 -10.10 -1.10
CA PRO A 201 13.51 -11.56 -1.04
C PRO A 201 13.00 -12.31 -2.28
N LEU A 202 12.11 -11.73 -3.11
CA LEU A 202 11.71 -12.38 -4.38
C LEU A 202 12.89 -12.57 -5.33
N TYR A 203 13.85 -11.65 -5.31
CA TYR A 203 15.03 -11.69 -6.20
C TYR A 203 16.14 -12.60 -5.66
N LEU A 204 15.98 -13.10 -4.44
CA LEU A 204 16.96 -13.90 -3.71
C LEU A 204 16.43 -15.30 -3.39
N ALA A 205 15.17 -15.59 -3.73
CA ALA A 205 14.55 -16.87 -3.49
C ALA A 205 15.04 -17.90 -4.52
N ASP A 206 16.02 -18.71 -4.13
CA ASP A 206 16.48 -19.86 -4.92
C ASP A 206 15.51 -21.05 -4.87
N SER A 207 14.52 -21.00 -3.96
CA SER A 207 13.45 -22.00 -3.85
C SER A 207 12.21 -21.42 -3.16
N LEU A 208 11.04 -22.07 -3.32
CA LEU A 208 9.80 -21.73 -2.60
C LEU A 208 9.99 -21.76 -1.07
N THR A 209 10.86 -22.64 -0.57
CA THR A 209 11.24 -22.72 0.84
C THR A 209 12.14 -21.57 1.32
N GLY A 210 12.90 -20.93 0.43
CA GLY A 210 13.70 -19.74 0.76
C GLY A 210 12.89 -18.44 0.69
N PHE A 211 11.66 -18.50 0.18
CA PHE A 211 10.77 -17.36 0.03
C PHE A 211 9.91 -17.07 1.28
N TRP A 212 9.53 -18.12 2.03
CA TRP A 212 8.69 -18.05 3.23
C TRP A 212 9.52 -18.10 4.51
#